data_AF-A0A3S9XBE3-F1
#
_entry.id   AF-A0A3S9XBE3-F1
#
_cell.length_a   1.000
_cell.length_b   1.000
_cell.length_c   1.000
_cell.angle_alpha   90.00
_cell.angle_beta   90.00
_cell.angle_gamma   90.00
#
_symmetry.space_group_name_H-M   'P 1'
#
loop_
_entity.id
_entity.type
_entity.pdbx_description
1 polymer ?
#
loop_
_entity_poly.entity_id
_entity_poly.type
_entity_poly.pdbx_seq_one_letter_code
_entity_poly.pdbx_strand_id
1 'polypeptide(L)'
;MAHQVSSMAYVGETPWHGLGSSLPSGQSIETWANSAGMDWQIKQAPVCFVASDNTENDGVIDLSRSLVDFADQKVLYRSDNRLPLSVVSSRYKVVQPMEVLEFYRDLTEQFGFELETAGVLKQGRKFWALARTGQSCVLGRQDEVNGYVLLATSCDGSLATTVTPTTVRVVCQNTLSIAVNRTVNAIRVPHNTHFNATEVKRRLNLTTGHWDEFKLMMAELTKRNVSAKEAEQFFMEVLSPTASLEDALVAADEMDMASREVVSLEVEEREEISLLERIVRNTGNLPVAIEQASVDAIDWNRLPNGRAIKQVQQLYEGEGRGSEFASAKGTAWGLLNAVTEFVDHKRRAKNQENRLDSAWFGQGAQLKQQALSSALKLIA
;
A
#
# COMPACT_ATOMS: atom_id res chain seq x y z
N MET A 1 16.19 13.16 0.87
CA MET A 1 16.25 12.39 -0.39
C MET A 1 15.24 11.25 -0.31
N ALA A 2 14.34 11.10 -1.30
CA ALA A 2 13.10 10.33 -1.16
C ALA A 2 13.17 8.84 -1.55
N HIS A 3 14.32 8.30 -1.98
CA HIS A 3 14.42 6.92 -2.47
C HIS A 3 14.78 5.89 -1.38
N GLN A 4 15.48 6.29 -0.31
CA GLN A 4 15.94 5.44 0.84
C GLN A 4 16.71 4.15 0.47
N VAL A 5 17.07 3.96 -0.80
CA VAL A 5 17.92 2.87 -1.30
C VAL A 5 19.32 3.01 -0.73
N SER A 6 19.82 1.94 -0.11
CA SER A 6 21.20 1.82 0.38
C SER A 6 22.09 1.11 -0.64
N SER A 7 21.58 0.03 -1.21
CA SER A 7 22.20 -0.73 -2.30
C SER A 7 21.11 -1.48 -3.06
N MET A 8 21.28 -1.69 -4.37
CA MET A 8 20.39 -2.52 -5.16
C MET A 8 21.06 -2.98 -6.46
N ALA A 9 20.52 -4.03 -7.06
CA ALA A 9 20.84 -4.46 -8.41
C ALA A 9 19.57 -4.52 -9.27
N TYR A 10 19.73 -4.43 -10.58
CA TYR A 10 18.63 -4.52 -11.53
C TYR A 10 19.05 -5.12 -12.88
N VAL A 11 18.09 -5.72 -13.58
CA VAL A 11 18.19 -6.15 -14.98
C VAL A 11 17.26 -5.28 -15.83
N GLY A 12 17.62 -5.06 -17.09
CA GLY A 12 16.81 -4.31 -18.05
C GLY A 12 16.90 -2.79 -17.83
N GLU A 13 15.76 -2.11 -17.84
CA GLU A 13 15.72 -0.65 -17.78
C GLU A 13 16.31 -0.09 -16.48
N THR A 14 17.12 0.96 -16.59
CA THR A 14 17.68 1.66 -15.44
C THR A 14 16.58 2.27 -14.57
N PRO A 15 16.56 2.03 -13.24
CA PRO A 15 15.67 2.73 -12.33
C PRO A 15 15.75 4.24 -12.50
N TRP A 16 14.62 4.93 -12.42
CA TRP A 16 14.52 6.39 -12.64
C TRP A 16 15.47 7.24 -11.79
N HIS A 17 15.88 6.75 -10.61
CA HIS A 17 16.81 7.44 -9.72
C HIS A 17 18.29 7.22 -10.10
N GLY A 18 18.58 6.37 -11.09
CA GLY A 18 19.93 6.09 -11.60
C GLY A 18 20.84 5.35 -10.61
N LEU A 19 20.28 4.70 -9.58
CA LEU A 19 21.06 4.00 -8.55
C LEU A 19 20.99 2.49 -8.76
N GLY A 20 22.05 1.80 -8.37
CA GLY A 20 22.14 0.35 -8.38
C GLY A 20 23.08 -0.21 -9.45
N SER A 21 23.40 -1.48 -9.31
CA SER A 21 24.28 -2.23 -10.20
C SER A 21 23.46 -2.87 -11.31
N SER A 22 23.76 -2.55 -12.56
CA SER A 22 23.16 -3.24 -13.71
C SER A 22 23.76 -4.65 -13.84
N LEU A 23 22.89 -5.65 -14.02
CA LEU A 23 23.26 -7.03 -14.23
C LEU A 23 22.73 -7.52 -15.59
N PRO A 24 23.46 -8.42 -16.28
CA PRO A 24 22.88 -9.19 -17.37
C PRO A 24 21.72 -10.08 -16.87
N SER A 25 20.84 -10.51 -17.77
CA SER A 25 19.80 -11.50 -17.40
C SER A 25 20.42 -12.87 -17.07
N GLY A 26 19.71 -13.68 -16.28
CA GLY A 26 20.09 -15.05 -15.95
C GLY A 26 21.27 -15.21 -14.97
N GLN A 27 21.62 -14.16 -14.21
CA GLN A 27 22.69 -14.23 -13.21
C GLN A 27 22.31 -15.08 -12.01
N SER A 28 23.32 -15.67 -11.37
CA SER A 28 23.12 -16.51 -10.18
C SER A 28 22.65 -15.71 -8.96
N ILE A 29 21.99 -16.37 -8.01
CA ILE A 29 21.54 -15.75 -6.76
C ILE A 29 22.70 -15.14 -5.97
N GLU A 30 23.88 -15.75 -6.00
CA GLU A 30 25.08 -15.26 -5.32
C GLU A 30 25.57 -13.94 -5.94
N THR A 31 25.48 -13.83 -7.27
CA THR A 31 25.79 -12.60 -8.00
C THR A 31 24.80 -11.49 -7.64
N TRP A 32 23.52 -11.84 -7.52
CA TRP A 32 22.47 -10.93 -7.02
C TRP A 32 22.75 -10.50 -5.58
N ALA A 33 23.09 -11.43 -4.68
CA ALA A 33 23.38 -11.14 -3.28
C ALA A 33 24.51 -10.12 -3.15
N ASN A 34 25.60 -10.32 -3.89
CA ASN A 34 26.72 -9.40 -3.89
C ASN A 34 26.32 -8.02 -4.47
N SER A 35 25.78 -8.01 -5.68
CA SER A 35 25.51 -6.76 -6.44
C SER A 35 24.38 -5.93 -5.83
N ALA A 36 23.40 -6.57 -5.19
CA ALA A 36 22.31 -5.90 -4.48
C ALA A 36 22.72 -5.43 -3.08
N GLY A 37 23.90 -5.81 -2.58
CA GLY A 37 24.35 -5.50 -1.23
C GLY A 37 23.60 -6.30 -0.15
N MET A 38 23.24 -7.53 -0.47
CA MET A 38 22.53 -8.50 0.39
C MET A 38 23.44 -9.64 0.88
N ASP A 39 24.72 -9.67 0.48
CA ASP A 39 25.72 -10.66 0.89
C ASP A 39 26.26 -10.40 2.32
N TRP A 40 25.38 -10.53 3.31
CA TRP A 40 25.68 -10.42 4.74
C TRP A 40 24.59 -11.09 5.56
N GLN A 41 24.90 -11.38 6.83
CA GLN A 41 23.98 -12.02 7.75
C GLN A 41 23.54 -11.06 8.85
N ILE A 42 22.27 -11.14 9.22
CA ILE A 42 21.75 -10.52 10.44
C ILE A 42 22.18 -11.39 11.61
N LYS A 43 23.07 -10.83 12.45
CA LYS A 43 23.50 -11.43 13.72
C LYS A 43 22.71 -10.83 14.87
N GLN A 44 22.64 -11.58 15.97
CA GLN A 44 21.94 -11.17 17.19
C GLN A 44 22.90 -11.14 18.38
N ALA A 45 22.71 -10.19 19.28
CA ALA A 45 23.40 -10.11 20.56
C ALA A 45 22.43 -9.69 21.68
N PRO A 46 22.73 -9.99 22.96
CA PRO A 46 21.98 -9.49 24.10
C PRO A 46 21.93 -7.95 24.09
N VAL A 47 20.83 -7.39 24.56
CA VAL A 47 20.75 -5.97 24.92
C VAL A 47 21.18 -5.84 26.37
N CYS A 48 22.14 -4.97 26.64
CA CYS A 48 22.56 -4.62 27.99
C CYS A 48 22.45 -3.10 28.14
N PHE A 49 22.07 -2.64 29.33
CA PHE A 49 22.07 -1.22 29.70
C PHE A 49 22.94 -1.00 30.93
N VAL A 50 23.43 0.23 31.09
CA VAL A 50 24.21 0.60 32.26
C VAL A 50 23.26 1.14 33.31
N ALA A 51 23.07 0.37 34.39
CA ALA A 51 22.39 0.85 35.59
C ALA A 51 23.46 1.40 36.55
N SER A 52 23.66 2.72 36.54
CA SER A 52 24.51 3.39 37.52
C SER A 52 23.66 4.31 38.40
N ASP A 53 23.44 3.90 39.65
CA ASP A 53 22.79 4.75 40.65
C ASP A 53 23.81 5.68 41.37
N ASN A 54 25.11 5.57 41.02
CA ASN A 54 26.19 6.27 41.70
C ASN A 54 26.48 7.63 41.06
N THR A 55 25.88 8.70 41.61
CA THR A 55 26.31 10.09 41.40
C THR A 55 27.57 10.47 42.20
N GLU A 56 28.21 9.53 42.89
CA GLU A 56 29.20 9.85 43.94
C GLU A 56 30.66 9.47 43.67
N ASN A 57 31.09 9.09 42.46
CA ASN A 57 32.54 8.99 42.20
C ASN A 57 32.94 9.40 40.78
N ASP A 58 33.63 10.54 40.69
CA ASP A 58 34.66 11.00 39.74
C ASP A 58 34.55 10.65 38.24
N GLY A 59 33.34 10.36 37.72
CA GLY A 59 33.08 10.17 36.29
C GLY A 59 33.56 8.84 35.70
N VAL A 60 34.05 7.90 36.51
CA VAL A 60 34.49 6.57 36.06
C VAL A 60 33.39 5.54 36.29
N ILE A 61 32.70 5.14 35.21
CA ILE A 61 31.69 4.07 35.23
C ILE A 61 32.39 2.72 35.08
N ASP A 62 32.34 1.87 36.11
CA ASP A 62 32.75 0.47 36.01
C ASP A 62 31.70 -0.35 35.25
N LEU A 63 31.89 -0.47 33.93
CA LEU A 63 30.99 -1.23 33.06
C LEU A 63 30.83 -2.70 33.49
N SER A 64 31.83 -3.29 34.14
CA SER A 64 31.76 -4.71 34.53
C SER A 64 30.74 -5.00 35.64
N ARG A 65 30.43 -4.00 36.47
CA ARG A 65 29.49 -4.11 37.60
C ARG A 65 28.14 -3.44 37.36
N SER A 66 28.07 -2.55 36.36
CA SER A 66 26.86 -1.78 36.06
C SER A 66 26.10 -2.25 34.82
N LEU A 67 26.63 -3.21 34.05
CA LEU A 67 25.91 -3.80 32.91
C LEU A 67 24.80 -4.73 33.41
N VAL A 68 23.56 -4.39 33.03
CA VAL A 68 22.36 -5.19 33.31
C VAL A 68 21.79 -5.68 31.99
N ASP A 69 21.51 -6.98 31.92
CA ASP A 69 20.90 -7.60 30.75
C ASP A 69 19.41 -7.27 30.67
N PHE A 70 18.95 -6.91 29.46
CA PHE A 70 17.53 -6.84 29.15
C PHE A 70 17.11 -8.11 28.40
N ALA A 71 16.92 -9.20 29.15
CA ALA A 71 16.76 -10.56 28.63
C ALA A 71 15.61 -10.74 27.62
N ASP A 72 14.56 -9.93 27.70
CA ASP A 72 13.41 -9.99 26.77
C ASP A 72 13.69 -9.35 25.40
N GLN A 73 14.84 -8.71 25.24
CA GLN A 73 15.24 -8.03 24.02
C GLN A 73 16.61 -8.50 23.51
N LYS A 74 16.79 -8.39 22.20
CA LYS A 74 18.04 -8.63 21.50
C LYS A 74 18.28 -7.55 20.47
N VAL A 75 19.54 -7.21 20.26
CA VAL A 75 19.96 -6.31 19.18
C VAL A 75 20.28 -7.13 17.94
N LEU A 76 19.77 -6.70 16.81
CA LEU A 76 20.12 -7.21 15.49
C LEU A 76 21.17 -6.29 14.87
N TYR A 77 22.20 -6.86 14.26
CA TYR A 77 23.27 -6.11 13.62
C TYR A 77 23.83 -6.86 12.41
N ARG A 78 24.45 -6.14 11.47
CA ARG A 78 25.01 -6.77 10.27
C ARG A 78 26.35 -7.46 10.55
N SER A 79 26.56 -8.62 9.94
CA SER A 79 27.80 -9.39 10.13
C SER A 79 29.05 -8.73 9.54
N ASP A 80 28.89 -7.92 8.50
CA ASP A 80 29.96 -7.35 7.68
C ASP A 80 30.59 -6.11 8.33
N ASN A 81 29.77 -5.17 8.81
CA ASN A 81 30.21 -3.87 9.31
C ASN A 81 29.77 -3.59 10.76
N ARG A 82 29.10 -4.55 11.40
CA ARG A 82 28.57 -4.42 12.78
C ARG A 82 27.55 -3.30 12.96
N LEU A 83 26.98 -2.77 11.87
CA LEU A 83 25.97 -1.72 11.94
C LEU A 83 24.74 -2.25 12.72
N PRO A 84 24.31 -1.55 13.78
CA PRO A 84 23.09 -1.91 14.50
C PRO A 84 21.87 -1.65 13.60
N LEU A 85 20.97 -2.63 13.54
CA LEU A 85 19.78 -2.59 12.70
C LEU A 85 18.54 -2.24 13.53
N SER A 86 18.28 -3.02 14.58
CA SER A 86 17.13 -2.80 15.47
C SER A 86 17.29 -3.55 16.78
N VAL A 87 16.58 -3.08 17.81
CA VAL A 87 16.28 -3.87 19.00
C VAL A 87 14.91 -4.52 18.79
N VAL A 88 14.81 -5.81 19.06
CA VAL A 88 13.58 -6.60 18.89
C VAL A 88 13.38 -7.51 20.08
N SER A 89 12.19 -8.09 20.24
CA SER A 89 11.97 -9.09 21.29
C SER A 89 12.83 -10.34 21.04
N SER A 90 13.16 -11.04 22.12
CA SER A 90 13.87 -12.33 22.06
C SER A 90 13.18 -13.35 21.14
N ARG A 91 11.83 -13.30 21.08
CA ARG A 91 10.96 -14.15 20.25
C ARG A 91 10.96 -13.81 18.76
N TYR A 92 11.51 -12.67 18.35
CA TYR A 92 11.53 -12.23 16.97
C TYR A 92 12.29 -13.21 16.06
N LYS A 93 11.63 -13.66 15.00
CA LYS A 93 12.12 -14.58 13.97
C LYS A 93 12.63 -13.75 12.79
N VAL A 94 13.95 -13.74 12.65
CA VAL A 94 14.66 -13.03 11.59
C VAL A 94 14.56 -13.84 10.30
N VAL A 95 14.30 -13.15 9.19
CA VAL A 95 14.48 -13.67 7.84
C VAL A 95 15.77 -13.06 7.29
N GLN A 96 16.70 -13.87 6.83
CA GLN A 96 17.99 -13.42 6.33
C GLN A 96 17.86 -12.83 4.92
N PRO A 97 18.74 -11.87 4.53
CA PRO A 97 18.77 -11.37 3.15
C PRO A 97 18.95 -12.48 2.12
N MET A 98 19.78 -13.47 2.41
CA MET A 98 19.96 -14.63 1.52
C MET A 98 18.68 -15.46 1.37
N GLU A 99 17.90 -15.65 2.44
CA GLU A 99 16.61 -16.37 2.38
C GLU A 99 15.61 -15.68 1.46
N VAL A 100 15.69 -14.35 1.32
CA VAL A 100 14.84 -13.58 0.37
C VAL A 100 15.19 -13.88 -1.08
N LEU A 101 16.47 -14.04 -1.42
CA LEU A 101 16.88 -14.37 -2.77
C LEU A 101 16.67 -15.87 -3.08
N GLU A 102 16.96 -16.74 -2.11
CA GLU A 102 16.73 -18.18 -2.20
C GLU A 102 15.26 -18.55 -2.43
N PHE A 103 14.33 -17.69 -2.00
CA PHE A 103 12.92 -17.85 -2.36
C PHE A 103 12.69 -17.96 -3.88
N TYR A 104 13.55 -17.35 -4.71
CA TYR A 104 13.38 -17.33 -6.16
C TYR A 104 14.14 -18.44 -6.90
N ARG A 105 14.99 -19.22 -6.24
CA ARG A 105 15.87 -20.20 -6.91
C ARG A 105 15.11 -21.15 -7.83
N ASP A 106 14.20 -21.92 -7.25
CA ASP A 106 13.30 -22.83 -7.97
C ASP A 106 12.40 -22.10 -8.97
N LEU A 107 11.89 -20.91 -8.64
CA LEU A 107 11.06 -20.09 -9.55
C LEU A 107 11.82 -19.74 -10.84
N THR A 108 13.09 -19.36 -10.71
CA THR A 108 13.95 -19.00 -11.84
C THR A 108 14.45 -20.22 -12.61
N GLU A 109 14.83 -21.29 -11.90
CA GLU A 109 15.39 -22.50 -12.51
C GLU A 109 14.34 -23.39 -13.17
N GLN A 110 13.11 -23.42 -12.66
CA GLN A 110 12.08 -24.41 -13.06
C GLN A 110 10.81 -23.80 -13.64
N PHE A 111 10.47 -22.57 -13.28
CA PHE A 111 9.19 -21.94 -13.65
C PHE A 111 9.34 -20.75 -14.61
N GLY A 112 10.56 -20.49 -15.11
CA GLY A 112 10.82 -19.45 -16.10
C GLY A 112 10.70 -18.02 -15.57
N PHE A 113 10.76 -17.84 -14.25
CA PHE A 113 10.79 -16.50 -13.67
C PHE A 113 12.17 -15.89 -13.86
N GLU A 114 12.24 -14.57 -13.92
CA GLU A 114 13.50 -13.85 -14.03
C GLU A 114 13.61 -12.82 -12.92
N LEU A 115 14.65 -12.91 -12.08
CA LEU A 115 14.95 -11.84 -11.13
C LEU A 115 15.21 -10.54 -11.89
N GLU A 116 14.55 -9.48 -11.45
CA GLU A 116 14.59 -8.20 -12.15
C GLU A 116 15.15 -7.07 -11.29
N THR A 117 14.80 -7.02 -10.01
CA THR A 117 15.37 -6.08 -9.04
C THR A 117 15.51 -6.73 -7.67
N ALA A 118 16.54 -6.35 -6.94
CA ALA A 118 16.71 -6.71 -5.53
C ALA A 118 17.53 -5.64 -4.81
N GLY A 119 17.36 -5.49 -3.51
CA GLY A 119 18.14 -4.51 -2.78
C GLY A 119 17.83 -4.38 -1.30
N VAL A 120 18.48 -3.36 -0.73
CA VAL A 120 18.44 -2.99 0.68
C VAL A 120 18.05 -1.53 0.85
N LEU A 121 17.10 -1.25 1.75
CA LEU A 121 16.62 0.08 2.10
C LEU A 121 16.97 0.40 3.56
N LYS A 122 16.93 1.69 3.90
CA LYS A 122 17.06 2.18 5.28
C LYS A 122 18.29 1.59 6.02
N GLN A 123 19.43 1.54 5.34
CA GLN A 123 20.73 1.06 5.86
C GLN A 123 20.78 -0.42 6.25
N GLY A 124 19.90 -1.27 5.70
CA GLY A 124 19.87 -2.70 6.07
C GLY A 124 18.59 -3.13 6.77
N ARG A 125 17.75 -2.19 7.19
CA ARG A 125 16.55 -2.49 7.97
C ARG A 125 15.43 -3.14 7.17
N LYS A 126 15.42 -2.93 5.85
CA LYS A 126 14.45 -3.53 4.91
C LYS A 126 15.18 -4.05 3.69
N PHE A 127 14.67 -5.13 3.13
CA PHE A 127 15.22 -5.72 1.92
C PHE A 127 14.12 -6.40 1.11
N TRP A 128 14.32 -6.45 -0.19
CA TRP A 128 13.34 -6.97 -1.13
C TRP A 128 14.02 -7.61 -2.33
N ALA A 129 13.29 -8.52 -2.98
CA ALA A 129 13.61 -9.04 -4.29
C ALA A 129 12.32 -9.16 -5.11
N LEU A 130 12.44 -9.01 -6.42
CA LEU A 130 11.34 -9.03 -7.37
C LEU A 130 11.74 -9.88 -8.57
N ALA A 131 10.87 -10.82 -8.94
CA ALA A 131 11.03 -11.56 -10.17
C ALA A 131 9.84 -11.33 -11.11
N ARG A 132 10.14 -11.14 -12.39
CA ARG A 132 9.18 -11.15 -13.48
C ARG A 132 8.72 -12.58 -13.73
N THR A 133 7.42 -12.79 -13.86
CA THR A 133 6.83 -14.14 -14.01
C THR A 133 6.85 -14.65 -15.46
N GLY A 134 7.32 -13.83 -16.41
CA GLY A 134 7.19 -14.08 -17.86
C GLY A 134 5.78 -13.86 -18.39
N GLN A 135 4.79 -13.61 -17.54
CA GLN A 135 3.42 -13.35 -17.95
C GLN A 135 3.17 -11.84 -18.07
N SER A 136 2.63 -11.40 -19.20
CA SER A 136 2.13 -10.03 -19.39
C SER A 136 0.64 -10.01 -19.69
N CYS A 137 -0.02 -8.88 -19.47
CA CYS A 137 -1.35 -8.60 -20.00
C CYS A 137 -1.35 -7.27 -20.74
N VAL A 138 -2.09 -7.20 -21.85
CA VAL A 138 -2.36 -5.93 -22.51
C VAL A 138 -3.65 -5.38 -21.92
N LEU A 139 -3.57 -4.26 -21.22
CA LEU A 139 -4.72 -3.51 -20.76
C LEU A 139 -5.24 -2.63 -21.92
N GLY A 140 -6.53 -2.77 -22.25
CA GLY A 140 -7.12 -2.08 -23.40
C GLY A 140 -6.50 -2.51 -24.73
N ARG A 141 -6.07 -1.56 -25.57
CA ARG A 141 -5.56 -1.82 -26.92
C ARG A 141 -4.03 -1.75 -27.07
N GLN A 142 -3.28 -1.15 -26.12
CA GLN A 142 -1.84 -0.89 -26.28
C GLN A 142 -0.98 -0.93 -25.00
N ASP A 143 -1.55 -0.99 -23.79
CA ASP A 143 -0.74 -0.93 -22.56
C ASP A 143 -0.32 -2.33 -22.09
N GLU A 144 0.92 -2.75 -22.38
CA GLU A 144 1.46 -4.00 -21.85
C GLU A 144 1.92 -3.84 -20.39
N VAL A 145 1.41 -4.70 -19.52
CA VAL A 145 1.71 -4.74 -18.09
C VAL A 145 2.28 -6.12 -17.73
N ASN A 146 3.50 -6.13 -17.20
CA ASN A 146 4.17 -7.34 -16.74
C ASN A 146 3.68 -7.78 -15.36
N GLY A 147 3.63 -9.09 -15.16
CA GLY A 147 3.44 -9.72 -13.86
C GLY A 147 4.76 -9.95 -13.14
N TYR A 148 4.74 -9.66 -11.84
CA TYR A 148 5.87 -9.86 -10.95
C TYR A 148 5.43 -10.59 -9.68
N VAL A 149 6.39 -11.24 -9.02
CA VAL A 149 6.26 -11.70 -7.63
C VAL A 149 7.30 -10.96 -6.80
N LEU A 150 6.81 -10.20 -5.84
CA LEU A 150 7.61 -9.47 -4.86
C LEU A 150 7.70 -10.26 -3.57
N LEU A 151 8.90 -10.33 -3.00
CA LEU A 151 9.14 -10.69 -1.61
C LEU A 151 9.83 -9.50 -0.94
N ALA A 152 9.29 -9.07 0.20
CA ALA A 152 9.89 -8.01 0.99
C ALA A 152 9.71 -8.24 2.48
N THR A 153 10.67 -7.78 3.27
CA THR A 153 10.65 -7.92 4.72
C THR A 153 11.45 -6.82 5.40
N SER A 154 11.31 -6.74 6.72
CA SER A 154 12.12 -5.88 7.58
C SER A 154 12.73 -6.68 8.70
N CYS A 155 13.83 -6.19 9.27
CA CYS A 155 14.36 -6.73 10.52
C CYS A 155 14.01 -5.86 11.74
N ASP A 156 13.40 -4.70 11.54
CA ASP A 156 12.94 -3.79 12.60
C ASP A 156 11.46 -3.99 12.98
N GLY A 157 10.78 -4.95 12.33
CA GLY A 157 9.37 -5.26 12.57
C GLY A 157 8.38 -4.31 11.90
N SER A 158 8.85 -3.30 11.16
CA SER A 158 7.97 -2.35 10.46
C SER A 158 7.29 -2.91 9.20
N LEU A 159 7.71 -4.09 8.74
CA LEU A 159 7.12 -4.83 7.63
C LEU A 159 7.25 -6.34 7.92
N ALA A 160 6.12 -7.02 8.06
CA ALA A 160 6.09 -8.49 8.07
C ALA A 160 6.65 -9.05 6.77
N THR A 161 7.24 -10.25 6.80
CA THR A 161 7.71 -10.91 5.58
C THR A 161 6.53 -11.16 4.67
N THR A 162 6.47 -10.41 3.58
CA THR A 162 5.31 -10.35 2.70
C THR A 162 5.71 -10.79 1.31
N VAL A 163 5.00 -11.77 0.78
CA VAL A 163 5.13 -12.21 -0.61
C VAL A 163 3.85 -11.88 -1.35
N THR A 164 3.98 -11.26 -2.51
CA THR A 164 2.81 -10.78 -3.23
C THR A 164 3.00 -10.73 -4.74
N PRO A 165 2.02 -11.20 -5.53
CA PRO A 165 1.97 -10.89 -6.96
C PRO A 165 1.77 -9.38 -7.13
N THR A 166 2.38 -8.76 -8.13
CA THR A 166 2.21 -7.33 -8.41
C THR A 166 2.46 -7.03 -9.88
N THR A 167 1.89 -5.94 -10.39
CA THR A 167 2.23 -5.37 -11.71
C THR A 167 3.27 -4.26 -11.63
N VAL A 168 3.68 -3.91 -10.41
CA VAL A 168 4.59 -2.78 -10.17
C VAL A 168 6.03 -3.28 -10.12
N ARG A 169 6.86 -2.78 -11.03
CA ARG A 169 8.30 -2.97 -10.97
C ARG A 169 8.90 -2.23 -9.76
N VAL A 170 9.36 -2.98 -8.77
CA VAL A 170 9.88 -2.44 -7.51
C VAL A 170 11.35 -2.08 -7.61
N VAL A 171 11.68 -0.80 -7.65
CA VAL A 171 13.07 -0.31 -7.73
C VAL A 171 13.50 0.48 -6.50
N CYS A 172 12.56 1.00 -5.71
CA CYS A 172 12.85 1.79 -4.52
C CYS A 172 11.78 1.61 -3.44
N GLN A 173 11.97 2.25 -2.28
CA GLN A 173 11.03 2.20 -1.16
C GLN A 173 9.61 2.61 -1.56
N ASN A 174 9.44 3.55 -2.48
CA ASN A 174 8.12 4.01 -2.91
C ASN A 174 7.36 2.94 -3.68
N THR A 175 8.00 2.37 -4.71
CA THR A 175 7.42 1.28 -5.50
C THR A 175 7.23 0.01 -4.67
N LEU A 176 8.11 -0.24 -3.69
CA LEU A 176 8.02 -1.40 -2.81
C LEU A 176 6.72 -1.36 -2.02
N SER A 177 6.49 -0.24 -1.35
CA SER A 177 5.31 -0.08 -0.54
C SER A 177 4.02 -0.06 -1.37
N ILE A 178 4.08 0.38 -2.62
CA ILE A 178 2.95 0.25 -3.55
C ILE A 178 2.64 -1.23 -3.80
N ALA A 179 3.65 -2.03 -4.15
CA ALA A 179 3.48 -3.44 -4.49
C ALA A 179 2.96 -4.30 -3.32
N VAL A 180 3.46 -4.09 -2.10
CA VAL A 180 3.06 -4.83 -0.89
C VAL A 180 1.60 -4.60 -0.48
N ASN A 181 1.01 -3.47 -0.85
CA ASN A 181 -0.30 -3.02 -0.37
C ASN A 181 -1.43 -3.07 -1.40
N ARG A 182 -1.12 -3.34 -2.67
CA ARG A 182 -2.10 -3.31 -3.77
C ARG A 182 -2.91 -4.59 -3.96
N THR A 183 -2.60 -5.66 -3.23
CA THR A 183 -2.93 -7.01 -3.69
C THR A 183 -3.71 -7.83 -2.67
N VAL A 184 -4.87 -8.29 -3.13
CA VAL A 184 -5.83 -9.12 -2.40
C VAL A 184 -5.25 -10.48 -2.01
N ASN A 185 -4.18 -10.91 -2.70
CA ASN A 185 -3.53 -12.23 -2.54
C ASN A 185 -2.13 -12.16 -1.89
N ALA A 186 -1.83 -11.08 -1.15
CA ALA A 186 -0.56 -10.98 -0.42
C ALA A 186 -0.51 -11.96 0.76
N ILE A 187 0.55 -12.78 0.83
CA ILE A 187 0.82 -13.64 1.98
C ILE A 187 1.75 -12.93 2.93
N ARG A 188 1.31 -12.74 4.17
CA ARG A 188 2.06 -12.07 5.23
C ARG A 188 2.44 -13.08 6.31
N VAL A 189 3.74 -13.21 6.57
CA VAL A 189 4.30 -14.02 7.65
C VAL A 189 4.83 -13.08 8.73
N PRO A 190 4.15 -12.97 9.89
CA PRO A 190 4.60 -12.13 10.99
C PRO A 190 5.89 -12.67 11.60
N HIS A 191 6.73 -11.78 12.15
CA HIS A 191 8.03 -12.12 12.74
C HIS A 191 7.97 -12.86 14.08
N ASN A 192 6.80 -13.31 14.52
CA ASN A 192 6.68 -14.31 15.59
C ASN A 192 6.64 -15.75 15.03
N THR A 193 6.56 -15.91 13.70
CA THR A 193 6.49 -17.17 12.97
C THR A 193 7.72 -17.31 12.07
N HIS A 194 8.25 -18.51 11.90
CA HIS A 194 9.33 -18.75 10.95
C HIS A 194 8.83 -18.65 9.51
N PHE A 195 9.59 -17.95 8.66
CA PHE A 195 9.30 -17.91 7.24
C PHE A 195 9.56 -19.29 6.61
N ASN A 196 8.59 -19.79 5.85
CA ASN A 196 8.69 -21.06 5.13
C ASN A 196 8.38 -20.80 3.66
N ALA A 197 9.43 -20.79 2.83
CA ALA A 197 9.32 -20.48 1.41
C ALA A 197 8.39 -21.46 0.67
N THR A 198 8.49 -22.76 0.93
CA THR A 198 7.69 -23.81 0.28
C THR A 198 6.20 -23.62 0.57
N GLU A 199 5.85 -23.38 1.83
CA GLU A 199 4.45 -23.17 2.24
C GLU A 199 3.89 -21.87 1.64
N VAL A 200 4.70 -20.82 1.58
CA VAL A 200 4.28 -19.54 0.98
C VAL A 200 4.06 -19.69 -0.53
N LYS A 201 4.94 -20.38 -1.27
CA LYS A 201 4.75 -20.65 -2.71
C LYS A 201 3.50 -21.49 -2.97
N ARG A 202 3.27 -22.53 -2.16
CA ARG A 202 2.08 -23.37 -2.22
C ARG A 202 0.80 -22.56 -2.02
N ARG A 203 0.76 -21.72 -0.99
CA ARG A 203 -0.40 -20.88 -0.67
C ARG A 203 -0.63 -19.76 -1.69
N LEU A 204 0.43 -19.21 -2.28
CA LEU A 204 0.31 -18.23 -3.36
C LEU A 204 -0.24 -18.84 -4.64
N ASN A 205 -0.22 -20.18 -4.74
CA ASN A 205 -0.58 -20.91 -5.94
C ASN A 205 0.16 -20.37 -7.17
N LEU A 206 1.45 -20.04 -6.99
CA LEU A 206 2.36 -19.60 -8.08
C LEU A 206 2.37 -20.64 -9.22
N THR A 207 2.09 -21.90 -8.87
CA THR A 207 1.06 -22.77 -9.46
C THR A 207 0.72 -22.61 -10.93
N THR A 208 -0.22 -21.69 -11.21
CA THR A 208 -0.72 -21.24 -12.54
C THR A 208 -2.08 -20.51 -12.46
N GLY A 209 -2.82 -20.53 -11.34
CA GLY A 209 -4.25 -20.15 -11.34
C GLY A 209 -4.61 -18.67 -11.06
N HIS A 210 -3.97 -18.00 -10.10
CA HIS A 210 -4.44 -16.67 -9.64
C HIS A 210 -4.06 -15.51 -10.56
N TRP A 211 -3.08 -15.68 -11.44
CA TRP A 211 -2.71 -14.63 -12.37
C TRP A 211 -3.77 -14.44 -13.45
N ASP A 212 -4.40 -15.52 -13.92
CA ASP A 212 -5.47 -15.43 -14.90
C ASP A 212 -6.70 -14.75 -14.30
N GLU A 213 -7.10 -15.10 -13.07
CA GLU A 213 -8.18 -14.41 -12.36
C GLU A 213 -7.88 -12.92 -12.13
N PHE A 214 -6.65 -12.59 -11.70
CA PHE A 214 -6.24 -11.20 -11.53
C PHE A 214 -6.21 -10.44 -12.86
N LYS A 215 -5.69 -11.03 -13.94
CA LYS A 215 -5.74 -10.45 -15.28
C LYS A 215 -7.16 -10.20 -15.73
N LEU A 216 -8.06 -11.18 -15.57
CA LEU A 216 -9.46 -11.08 -15.94
C LEU A 216 -10.12 -9.93 -15.17
N MET A 217 -9.95 -9.89 -13.85
CA MET A 217 -10.48 -8.83 -12.99
C MET A 217 -10.02 -7.44 -13.43
N MET A 218 -8.72 -7.27 -13.70
CA MET A 218 -8.15 -5.99 -14.10
C MET A 218 -8.58 -5.59 -15.52
N ALA A 219 -8.66 -6.56 -16.43
CA ALA A 219 -9.20 -6.34 -17.77
C ALA A 219 -10.68 -5.93 -17.72
N GLU A 220 -11.50 -6.55 -16.87
CA GLU A 220 -12.91 -6.16 -16.71
C GLU A 220 -13.07 -4.73 -16.17
N LEU A 221 -12.22 -4.30 -15.25
CA LEU A 221 -12.20 -2.91 -14.78
C LEU A 221 -11.89 -1.90 -15.89
N THR A 222 -11.03 -2.25 -16.86
CA THR A 222 -10.75 -1.39 -18.02
C THR A 222 -11.89 -1.34 -19.04
N LYS A 223 -12.79 -2.33 -19.04
CA LYS A 223 -13.95 -2.38 -19.95
C LYS A 223 -15.17 -1.66 -19.37
N ARG A 224 -15.26 -1.57 -18.04
CA ARG A 224 -16.38 -0.91 -17.36
C ARG A 224 -16.24 0.60 -17.43
N ASN A 225 -16.92 1.22 -18.38
CA ASN A 225 -17.10 2.67 -18.44
C ASN A 225 -17.91 3.16 -17.24
N VAL A 226 -17.56 4.30 -16.69
CA VAL A 226 -18.18 4.89 -15.49
C VAL A 226 -18.69 6.28 -15.85
N SER A 227 -19.97 6.55 -15.56
CA SER A 227 -20.56 7.89 -15.73
C SER A 227 -20.00 8.89 -14.70
N ALA A 228 -20.09 10.18 -14.99
CA ALA A 228 -19.63 11.22 -14.05
C ALA A 228 -20.28 11.08 -12.66
N LYS A 229 -21.57 10.75 -12.61
CA LYS A 229 -22.32 10.54 -11.36
C LYS A 229 -21.85 9.30 -10.59
N GLU A 230 -21.54 8.20 -11.28
CA GLU A 230 -20.99 6.99 -10.64
C GLU A 230 -19.58 7.23 -10.10
N ALA A 231 -18.73 7.96 -10.84
CA ALA A 231 -17.40 8.33 -10.40
C ALA A 231 -17.44 9.16 -9.11
N GLU A 232 -18.36 10.13 -9.08
CA GLU A 232 -18.58 10.98 -7.91
C GLU A 232 -19.02 10.17 -6.68
N GLN A 233 -20.01 9.29 -6.86
CA GLN A 233 -20.52 8.42 -5.80
C GLN A 233 -19.43 7.47 -5.28
N PHE A 234 -18.61 6.93 -6.19
CA PHE A 234 -17.46 6.10 -5.83
C PHE A 234 -16.46 6.88 -4.95
N PHE A 235 -16.09 8.11 -5.33
CA PHE A 235 -15.14 8.89 -4.53
C PHE A 235 -15.73 9.30 -3.18
N MET A 236 -17.03 9.60 -3.10
CA MET A 236 -17.71 9.84 -1.83
C MET A 236 -17.68 8.60 -0.93
N GLU A 237 -18.00 7.40 -1.45
CA GLU A 237 -17.97 6.14 -0.68
C GLU A 237 -16.56 5.85 -0.15
N VAL A 238 -15.54 6.07 -0.99
CA VAL A 238 -14.16 5.75 -0.64
C VAL A 238 -13.57 6.76 0.33
N LEU A 239 -13.79 8.07 0.14
CA LEU A 239 -13.09 9.13 0.86
C LEU A 239 -13.85 9.68 2.09
N SER A 240 -15.13 9.36 2.25
CA SER A 240 -15.94 9.79 3.39
C SER A 240 -16.34 8.60 4.25
N PRO A 241 -15.77 8.42 5.45
CA PRO A 241 -16.22 7.40 6.40
C PRO A 241 -17.71 7.59 6.70
N THR A 242 -18.50 6.51 6.73
CA THR A 242 -19.97 6.53 6.93
C THR A 242 -20.40 7.33 8.17
N ALA A 243 -19.63 7.28 9.26
CA ALA A 243 -19.88 8.08 10.48
C ALA A 243 -19.78 9.60 10.25
N SER A 244 -18.91 10.05 9.34
CA SER A 244 -18.72 11.49 9.07
C SER A 244 -19.81 12.11 8.18
N LEU A 245 -20.56 11.28 7.44
CA LEU A 245 -21.70 11.73 6.64
C LEU A 245 -22.94 11.95 7.52
N GLU A 246 -23.16 11.09 8.51
CA GLU A 246 -24.22 11.25 9.50
C GLU A 246 -23.98 12.52 10.36
N ASP A 247 -22.77 12.70 10.87
CA ASP A 247 -22.40 13.89 11.66
C ASP A 247 -22.52 15.20 10.87
N ALA A 248 -22.18 15.20 9.57
CA ALA A 248 -22.25 16.38 8.72
C ALA A 248 -23.68 16.74 8.30
N LEU A 249 -24.56 15.74 8.12
CA LEU A 249 -25.98 15.96 7.85
C LEU A 249 -26.72 16.49 9.09
N VAL A 250 -26.38 15.97 10.28
CA VAL A 250 -26.89 16.49 11.56
C VAL A 250 -26.47 17.95 11.76
N ALA A 251 -25.20 18.30 11.51
CA ALA A 251 -24.72 19.67 11.63
C ALA A 251 -25.37 20.64 10.61
N ALA A 252 -25.71 20.17 9.40
CA ALA A 252 -26.40 20.95 8.39
C ALA A 252 -27.88 21.20 8.76
N ASP A 253 -28.56 20.19 9.31
CA ASP A 253 -29.94 20.32 9.83
C ASP A 253 -30.00 21.25 11.05
N GLU A 254 -29.01 21.19 11.95
CA GLU A 254 -28.93 22.09 13.12
C GLU A 254 -28.71 23.56 12.71
N MET A 255 -27.90 23.83 11.68
CA MET A 255 -27.71 25.18 11.14
C MET A 255 -28.95 25.72 10.38
N ASP A 256 -29.69 24.85 9.68
CA ASP A 256 -30.93 25.25 8.98
C ASP A 256 -32.09 25.48 9.97
N MET A 257 -32.13 24.73 11.08
CA MET A 257 -33.04 24.97 12.20
C MET A 257 -32.76 26.29 12.93
N ALA A 258 -31.49 26.67 13.10
CA ALA A 258 -31.11 27.96 13.72
C ALA A 258 -31.47 29.19 12.86
N SER A 259 -31.83 28.99 11.59
CA SER A 259 -32.13 30.05 10.62
C SER A 259 -33.64 30.27 10.40
N ARG A 260 -34.52 29.48 11.03
CA ARG A 260 -35.97 29.61 10.90
C ARG A 260 -36.57 30.28 12.14
N GLU A 261 -37.14 31.47 11.96
CA GLU A 261 -38.06 32.07 12.93
C GLU A 261 -39.18 31.07 13.25
N VAL A 262 -39.44 30.89 14.55
CA VAL A 262 -40.42 29.97 15.11
C VAL A 262 -41.82 30.35 14.63
N VAL A 263 -42.38 29.53 13.73
CA VAL A 263 -43.84 29.43 13.57
C VAL A 263 -44.26 28.10 14.18
N SER A 264 -44.76 28.19 15.40
CA SER A 264 -45.39 27.11 16.15
C SER A 264 -46.68 26.67 15.47
N LEU A 265 -46.71 25.43 14.97
CA LEU A 265 -47.95 24.71 14.67
C LEU A 265 -47.83 23.26 15.16
N GLU A 266 -48.98 22.76 15.60
CA GLU A 266 -49.20 21.71 16.59
C GLU A 266 -48.70 20.32 16.20
N VAL A 267 -48.33 19.57 17.23
CA VAL A 267 -47.83 18.19 17.20
C VAL A 267 -48.99 17.25 16.89
N GLU A 268 -48.98 16.62 15.72
CA GLU A 268 -49.67 15.35 15.48
C GLU A 268 -48.63 14.24 15.32
N GLU A 269 -48.81 13.19 16.13
CA GLU A 269 -47.95 12.01 16.24
C GLU A 269 -47.63 11.41 14.87
N ARG A 270 -46.35 11.40 14.50
CA ARG A 270 -45.85 10.69 13.31
C ARG A 270 -45.18 9.39 13.75
N GLU A 271 -45.72 8.28 13.25
CA GLU A 271 -45.10 6.97 13.27
C GLU A 271 -43.67 7.04 12.68
N GLU A 272 -42.68 6.52 13.43
CA GLU A 272 -41.29 6.38 13.01
C GLU A 272 -41.18 5.41 11.83
N ILE A 273 -41.17 5.94 10.61
CA ILE A 273 -40.73 5.21 9.43
C ILE A 273 -39.26 5.56 9.18
N SER A 274 -38.39 4.54 9.22
CA SER A 274 -36.95 4.66 8.93
C SER A 274 -36.71 5.38 7.60
N LEU A 275 -35.73 6.29 7.58
CA LEU A 275 -35.35 7.11 6.41
C LEU A 275 -34.95 6.24 5.19
N LEU A 276 -34.54 4.99 5.43
CA LEU A 276 -34.28 3.98 4.40
C LEU A 276 -35.56 3.52 3.68
N GLU A 277 -36.69 3.37 4.39
CA GLU A 277 -37.97 3.03 3.76
C GLU A 277 -38.54 4.19 2.93
N ARG A 278 -38.25 5.45 3.31
CA ARG A 278 -38.58 6.63 2.49
C ARG A 278 -37.80 6.66 1.18
N ILE A 279 -36.52 6.28 1.20
CA ILE A 279 -35.68 6.23 -0.01
C ILE A 279 -36.17 5.10 -0.93
N VAL A 280 -36.52 3.94 -0.38
CA VAL A 280 -37.02 2.81 -1.18
C VAL A 280 -38.41 3.09 -1.77
N ARG A 281 -39.35 3.66 -1.01
CA ARG A 281 -40.70 3.98 -1.53
C ARG A 281 -40.71 5.07 -2.61
N ASN A 282 -39.74 5.98 -2.64
CA ASN A 282 -39.63 7.01 -3.68
C ASN A 282 -38.93 6.55 -4.98
N THR A 283 -38.60 5.26 -5.13
CA THR A 283 -38.06 4.72 -6.41
C THR A 283 -39.15 4.19 -7.35
N GLY A 284 -40.43 4.32 -6.99
CA GLY A 284 -41.56 4.06 -7.88
C GLY A 284 -42.17 5.36 -8.40
N ASN A 285 -41.88 5.72 -9.65
CA ASN A 285 -42.31 6.92 -10.39
C ASN A 285 -41.72 8.26 -9.93
N LEU A 286 -40.79 8.80 -10.72
CA LEU A 286 -40.85 10.19 -11.21
C LEU A 286 -39.96 10.34 -12.46
N PRO A 287 -40.24 11.32 -13.34
CA PRO A 287 -40.14 11.19 -14.78
C PRO A 287 -38.82 11.69 -15.35
N VAL A 288 -38.61 11.32 -16.61
CA VAL A 288 -37.85 12.03 -17.64
C VAL A 288 -37.77 13.55 -17.37
N ALA A 289 -36.64 14.01 -16.82
CA ALA A 289 -36.05 15.35 -16.97
C ALA A 289 -35.00 15.58 -15.84
N ILE A 290 -33.82 14.97 -15.97
CA ILE A 290 -32.62 15.56 -15.40
C ILE A 290 -31.66 15.75 -16.57
N GLU A 291 -31.95 16.77 -17.38
CA GLU A 291 -30.96 17.36 -18.27
C GLU A 291 -29.98 18.17 -17.42
N GLN A 292 -28.69 17.86 -17.56
CA GLN A 292 -27.57 18.79 -17.42
C GLN A 292 -27.49 19.66 -16.15
N ALA A 293 -27.35 19.06 -14.97
CA ALA A 293 -26.70 19.75 -13.86
C ALA A 293 -25.18 19.51 -13.94
N SER A 294 -24.41 20.57 -14.20
CA SER A 294 -22.95 20.53 -14.30
C SER A 294 -22.29 20.21 -12.95
N VAL A 295 -21.03 19.77 -13.02
CA VAL A 295 -20.09 19.48 -11.92
C VAL A 295 -19.92 20.66 -10.93
N ASP A 296 -20.47 21.83 -11.24
CA ASP A 296 -20.37 23.06 -10.44
C ASP A 296 -21.45 23.21 -9.36
N ALA A 297 -22.51 22.38 -9.36
CA ALA A 297 -23.64 22.54 -8.44
C ALA A 297 -23.42 21.94 -7.03
N ILE A 298 -22.36 21.15 -6.84
CA ILE A 298 -22.05 20.50 -5.56
C ILE A 298 -21.07 21.37 -4.77
N ASP A 299 -21.52 21.92 -3.64
CA ASP A 299 -20.65 22.68 -2.74
C ASP A 299 -19.71 21.72 -1.99
N TRP A 300 -18.60 21.39 -2.64
CA TRP A 300 -17.53 20.54 -2.11
C TRP A 300 -16.95 21.04 -0.77
N ASN A 301 -17.19 22.29 -0.36
CA ASN A 301 -16.73 22.75 0.95
C ASN A 301 -17.63 22.28 2.11
N ARG A 302 -18.84 21.78 1.82
CA ARG A 302 -19.80 21.29 2.82
C ARG A 302 -19.69 19.79 3.10
N LEU A 303 -19.01 19.04 2.23
CA LEU A 303 -18.82 17.60 2.41
C LEU A 303 -17.58 17.31 3.27
N PRO A 304 -17.64 16.31 4.17
CA PRO A 304 -16.44 15.73 4.78
C PRO A 304 -15.43 15.37 3.71
N ASN A 305 -14.17 15.79 3.87
CA ASN A 305 -13.09 15.56 2.90
C ASN A 305 -13.32 16.10 1.47
N GLY A 306 -14.24 17.05 1.23
CA GLY A 306 -14.58 17.48 -0.14
C GLY A 306 -13.42 18.09 -0.96
N ARG A 307 -12.39 18.65 -0.32
CA ARG A 307 -11.13 19.03 -1.03
C ARG A 307 -10.38 17.82 -1.58
N ALA A 308 -10.37 16.70 -0.86
CA ALA A 308 -9.77 15.46 -1.32
C ALA A 308 -10.57 14.88 -2.48
N ILE A 309 -11.90 14.84 -2.37
CA ILE A 309 -12.78 14.35 -3.44
C ILE A 309 -12.58 15.15 -4.73
N LYS A 310 -12.57 16.49 -4.63
CA LYS A 310 -12.29 17.36 -5.79
C LYS A 310 -10.93 17.06 -6.44
N GLN A 311 -9.89 16.83 -5.63
CA GLN A 311 -8.57 16.47 -6.17
C GLN A 311 -8.56 15.11 -6.87
N VAL A 312 -9.23 14.10 -6.31
CA VAL A 312 -9.30 12.79 -6.96
C VAL A 312 -10.12 12.85 -8.25
N GLN A 313 -11.20 13.62 -8.26
CA GLN A 313 -12.01 13.89 -9.46
C GLN A 313 -11.15 14.49 -10.59
N GLN A 314 -10.35 15.52 -10.28
CA GLN A 314 -9.44 16.15 -11.24
C GLN A 314 -8.41 15.16 -11.81
N LEU A 315 -7.85 14.29 -10.94
CA LEU A 315 -6.92 13.26 -11.38
C LEU A 315 -7.58 12.24 -12.31
N TYR A 316 -8.85 11.90 -12.07
CA TYR A 316 -9.62 11.01 -12.93
C TYR A 316 -9.97 11.65 -14.28
N GLU A 317 -10.26 12.95 -14.29
CA GLU A 317 -10.73 13.70 -15.47
C GLU A 317 -9.63 14.18 -16.42
N GLY A 318 -8.35 13.88 -16.15
CA GLY A 318 -7.26 14.19 -17.08
C GLY A 318 -5.97 14.70 -16.44
N GLU A 319 -6.00 15.12 -15.17
CA GLU A 319 -4.80 15.62 -14.48
C GLU A 319 -3.92 14.49 -13.90
N GLY A 320 -4.45 13.28 -13.85
CA GLY A 320 -3.76 12.09 -13.33
C GLY A 320 -2.75 11.52 -14.32
N ARG A 321 -1.73 10.87 -13.78
CA ARG A 321 -0.71 10.20 -14.59
C ARG A 321 -1.35 9.01 -15.31
N GLY A 322 -1.41 9.10 -16.63
CA GLY A 322 -2.00 8.06 -17.47
C GLY A 322 -3.54 8.03 -17.44
N SER A 323 -4.21 9.07 -16.90
CA SER A 323 -5.67 9.14 -16.91
C SER A 323 -6.25 9.24 -18.34
N GLU A 324 -5.47 9.73 -19.30
CA GLU A 324 -5.84 9.84 -20.70
C GLU A 324 -5.68 8.52 -21.49
N PHE A 325 -5.08 7.48 -20.91
CA PHE A 325 -4.96 6.19 -21.59
C PHE A 325 -6.32 5.56 -21.81
N ALA A 326 -6.49 4.88 -22.95
CA ALA A 326 -7.75 4.21 -23.29
C ALA A 326 -8.17 3.15 -22.26
N SER A 327 -7.20 2.59 -21.52
CA SER A 327 -7.42 1.64 -20.43
C SER A 327 -7.98 2.30 -19.16
N ALA A 328 -7.77 3.61 -18.97
CA ALA A 328 -8.07 4.34 -17.74
C ALA A 328 -9.17 5.41 -17.92
N LYS A 329 -9.16 6.15 -19.03
CA LYS A 329 -10.06 7.28 -19.29
C LYS A 329 -11.53 6.87 -19.24
N GLY A 330 -12.27 7.39 -18.25
CA GLY A 330 -13.70 7.12 -18.12
C GLY A 330 -14.04 5.70 -17.63
N THR A 331 -13.07 4.95 -17.09
CA THR A 331 -13.25 3.55 -16.68
C THR A 331 -13.14 3.34 -15.17
N ALA A 332 -13.64 2.20 -14.66
CA ALA A 332 -13.45 1.80 -13.27
C ALA A 332 -11.96 1.65 -12.90
N TRP A 333 -11.13 1.25 -13.87
CA TRP A 333 -9.66 1.26 -13.72
C TRP A 333 -9.11 2.67 -13.49
N GLY A 334 -9.65 3.67 -14.20
CA GLY A 334 -9.31 5.08 -14.00
C GLY A 334 -9.63 5.58 -12.59
N LEU A 335 -10.78 5.21 -12.02
CA LEU A 335 -11.16 5.57 -10.65
C LEU A 335 -10.13 5.09 -9.63
N LEU A 336 -9.74 3.81 -9.74
CA LEU A 336 -8.76 3.20 -8.86
C LEU A 336 -7.38 3.88 -8.97
N ASN A 337 -6.97 4.20 -10.19
CA ASN A 337 -5.71 4.92 -10.44
C ASN A 337 -5.73 6.33 -9.82
N ALA A 338 -6.83 7.06 -9.95
CA ALA A 338 -6.98 8.40 -9.39
C ALA A 338 -6.88 8.40 -7.86
N VAL A 339 -7.59 7.50 -7.16
CA VAL A 339 -7.48 7.36 -5.69
C VAL A 339 -6.06 6.98 -5.28
N THR A 340 -5.45 6.06 -6.02
CA THR A 340 -4.09 5.58 -5.73
C THR A 340 -3.06 6.70 -5.88
N GLU A 341 -3.11 7.48 -6.96
CA GLU A 341 -2.25 8.65 -7.15
C GLU A 341 -2.49 9.70 -6.07
N PHE A 342 -3.75 9.99 -5.72
CA PHE A 342 -4.05 10.93 -4.65
C PHE A 342 -3.41 10.52 -3.33
N VAL A 343 -3.58 9.25 -2.92
CA VAL A 343 -2.99 8.73 -1.69
C VAL A 343 -1.47 8.76 -1.73
N ASP A 344 -0.87 8.36 -2.85
CA ASP A 344 0.58 8.19 -2.96
C ASP A 344 1.32 9.54 -3.13
N HIS A 345 0.68 10.54 -3.74
CA HIS A 345 1.36 11.77 -4.17
C HIS A 345 0.74 13.08 -3.66
N LYS A 346 -0.58 13.14 -3.45
CA LYS A 346 -1.28 14.42 -3.22
C LYS A 346 -1.82 14.57 -1.80
N ARG A 347 -2.05 13.47 -1.07
CA ARG A 347 -2.62 13.49 0.29
C ARG A 347 -1.72 14.26 1.26
N ARG A 348 -2.32 15.18 2.02
CA ARG A 348 -1.59 16.04 2.97
C ARG A 348 -1.00 15.20 4.11
N ALA A 349 0.25 15.46 4.46
CA ALA A 349 0.92 14.87 5.61
C ALA A 349 1.92 15.87 6.19
N LYS A 350 2.29 15.68 7.46
CA LYS A 350 3.23 16.57 8.17
C LYS A 350 4.60 16.65 7.49
N ASN A 351 5.05 15.54 6.91
CA ASN A 351 6.27 15.47 6.11
C ASN A 351 6.13 14.36 5.06
N GLN A 352 7.07 14.29 4.12
CA GLN A 352 7.02 13.30 3.05
C GLN A 352 7.13 11.87 3.57
N GLU A 353 7.96 11.61 4.59
CA GLU A 353 8.09 10.27 5.18
C GLU A 353 6.79 9.80 5.83
N ASN A 354 6.06 10.65 6.55
CA ASN A 354 4.75 10.33 7.12
C ASN A 354 3.65 10.19 6.06
N ARG A 355 3.75 10.93 4.93
CA ARG A 355 2.83 10.71 3.78
C ARG A 355 3.00 9.31 3.26
N LEU A 356 4.25 8.94 3.03
CA LEU A 356 4.65 7.65 2.53
C LEU A 356 4.23 6.57 3.53
N ASP A 357 4.58 6.70 4.81
CA ASP A 357 4.18 5.76 5.86
C ASP A 357 2.66 5.60 5.98
N SER A 358 1.87 6.68 5.89
CA SER A 358 0.40 6.61 5.87
C SER A 358 -0.16 5.98 4.59
N ALA A 359 0.39 6.33 3.42
CA ALA A 359 0.06 5.72 2.13
C ALA A 359 0.40 4.22 2.07
N TRP A 360 1.32 3.78 2.93
CA TRP A 360 1.90 2.44 2.91
C TRP A 360 1.45 1.53 4.06
N PHE A 361 1.22 2.04 5.26
CA PHE A 361 0.97 1.21 6.45
C PHE A 361 -0.17 1.74 7.33
N GLY A 362 -0.73 2.91 6.99
CA GLY A 362 -1.79 3.55 7.74
C GLY A 362 -3.10 3.65 6.96
N GLN A 363 -3.85 4.72 7.25
CA GLN A 363 -5.14 4.99 6.62
C GLN A 363 -5.08 5.10 5.09
N GLY A 364 -3.94 5.45 4.49
CA GLY A 364 -3.80 5.50 3.04
C GLY A 364 -3.78 4.11 2.38
N ALA A 365 -3.19 3.10 3.05
CA ALA A 365 -3.25 1.72 2.56
C ALA A 365 -4.68 1.16 2.64
N GLN A 366 -5.38 1.39 3.75
CA GLN A 366 -6.79 1.01 3.92
C GLN A 366 -7.69 1.67 2.87
N LEU A 367 -7.47 2.96 2.59
CA LEU A 367 -8.23 3.71 1.59
C LEU A 367 -8.07 3.16 0.17
N LYS A 368 -6.86 2.72 -0.20
CA LYS A 368 -6.61 2.06 -1.50
C LYS A 368 -7.25 0.67 -1.58
N GLN A 369 -7.26 -0.08 -0.48
CA GLN A 369 -7.96 -1.37 -0.42
C GLN A 369 -9.47 -1.19 -0.55
N GLN A 370 -10.04 -0.17 0.10
CA GLN A 370 -11.44 0.20 -0.04
C GLN A 370 -11.76 0.62 -1.48
N ALA A 371 -10.91 1.44 -2.11
CA ALA A 371 -11.07 1.84 -3.51
C ALA A 371 -11.09 0.65 -4.47
N LEU A 372 -10.18 -0.31 -4.30
CA LEU A 372 -10.18 -1.53 -5.10
C LEU A 372 -11.48 -2.34 -4.86
N SER A 373 -11.86 -2.55 -3.60
CA SER A 373 -13.09 -3.27 -3.25
C SER A 373 -14.33 -2.63 -3.88
N SER A 374 -14.49 -1.31 -3.75
CA SER A 374 -15.61 -0.58 -4.35
C SER A 374 -15.55 -0.59 -5.89
N ALA A 375 -14.36 -0.59 -6.50
CA ALA A 375 -14.23 -0.68 -7.95
C ALA A 375 -14.64 -2.07 -8.46
N LEU A 376 -14.31 -3.12 -7.71
CA LEU A 376 -14.73 -4.49 -8.02
C LEU A 376 -16.24 -4.69 -7.91
N LYS A 377 -16.93 -3.96 -7.01
CA LYS A 377 -18.39 -3.97 -6.97
C LYS A 377 -19.05 -3.39 -8.23
N LEU A 378 -18.34 -2.56 -9.01
CA LEU A 378 -18.88 -1.99 -10.25
C LEU A 378 -18.91 -2.98 -11.42
N ILE A 379 -18.20 -4.11 -11.29
CA ILE A 379 -18.11 -5.18 -12.29
C ILE A 379 -18.75 -6.50 -11.83
N ALA A 380 -19.21 -6.56 -10.58
CA ALA A 380 -20.01 -7.65 -10.03
C ALA A 380 -21.50 -7.40 -10.31
#